data_AF-A0A522AK82-F1
#
_entry.id   AF-A0A522AK82-F1
#
_cell.length_a   1.000
_cell.length_b   1.000
_cell.length_c   1.000
_cell.angle_alpha   90.00
_cell.angle_beta   90.00
_cell.angle_gamma   90.00
#
_symmetry.space_group_name_H-M   'P 1'
#
loop_
_entity.id
_entity.type
_entity.pdbx_description
1 polymer ?
#
loop_
_entity_poly.entity_id
_entity_poly.type
_entity_poly.pdbx_seq_one_letter_code
_entity_poly.pdbx_strand_id
1 'polypeptide(L)'
;MTDPRDDAIASMRAARATPGEVGAIPVAAATVVLIRPGPDGPEILLTRRPSTMAFAANVHVFPGGRVDPSDADPANPLARGLGPSAAADRLARTLEPVAALAHHVAAVRETLEETGIRIDIGDLVPMTRWVTPESMPRRFDVRFFAAIVPAGTDIVTPSAEVAASRWVTAERALEEAAAGALPMLLPTIATFEQLRGRSDRTAIEAAFRPGADLGPPVVGGHGDGLATVDQRWAGGIAGRSEPAWLVGRRDVVLVDAADPTGETMAAIDTVLAERGARIVGLALTGIAPEEAAGVELYAAGRGLPVVGGAGGATPYPRIFLAPGDAIPFGDVRVVADAPDGREAGSLAYRLPDERRLPPRLAGRGSERRED
;
A
#
# COMPACT_ATOMS: atom_id res chain seq x y z
N MET A 1 9.73 -5.23 26.45
CA MET A 1 8.81 -6.12 25.73
C MET A 1 8.82 -5.62 24.30
N THR A 2 9.27 -6.42 23.34
CA THR A 2 9.28 -6.02 21.92
C THR A 2 7.84 -5.80 21.46
N ASP A 3 7.63 -4.80 20.61
CA ASP A 3 6.33 -4.54 20.01
C ASP A 3 5.96 -5.74 19.12
N PRO A 4 4.78 -6.37 19.27
CA PRO A 4 4.36 -7.46 18.38
C PRO A 4 4.39 -7.08 16.89
N ARG A 5 4.28 -5.78 16.56
CA ARG A 5 4.47 -5.24 15.20
C ARG A 5 5.91 -5.36 14.70
N ASP A 6 6.89 -5.27 15.61
CA ASP A 6 8.28 -5.52 15.30
C ASP A 6 8.54 -6.99 14.99
N ASP A 7 7.80 -7.95 15.57
CA ASP A 7 8.00 -9.38 15.30
C ASP A 7 7.55 -9.81 13.90
N ALA A 8 6.48 -9.22 13.36
CA ALA A 8 6.05 -9.47 11.98
C ALA A 8 7.07 -8.95 10.95
N ILE A 9 7.55 -7.73 11.14
CA ILE A 9 8.58 -7.10 10.28
C ILE A 9 9.94 -7.76 10.50
N ALA A 10 10.27 -8.13 11.74
CA ALA A 10 11.48 -8.88 12.05
C ALA A 10 11.43 -10.28 11.45
N SER A 11 10.28 -10.96 11.43
CA SER A 11 10.11 -12.23 10.72
C SER A 11 10.32 -12.07 9.20
N MET A 12 9.84 -10.98 8.59
CA MET A 12 10.11 -10.68 7.18
C MET A 12 11.61 -10.42 6.92
N ARG A 13 12.28 -9.67 7.81
CA ARG A 13 13.73 -9.37 7.71
C ARG A 13 14.62 -10.56 8.06
N ALA A 14 14.16 -11.45 8.94
CA ALA A 14 14.89 -12.62 9.43
C ALA A 14 14.82 -13.82 8.48
N ALA A 15 13.94 -13.79 7.48
CA ALA A 15 14.01 -14.65 6.30
C ALA A 15 15.30 -14.29 5.52
N ARG A 16 16.43 -14.78 6.01
CA ARG A 16 17.78 -14.40 5.59
C ARG A 16 17.94 -14.44 4.07
N ALA A 17 18.31 -13.31 3.49
CA ALA A 17 18.99 -13.27 2.21
C ALA A 17 20.35 -13.95 2.36
N THR A 18 20.71 -14.82 1.43
CA THR A 18 22.11 -15.17 1.24
C THR A 18 22.84 -13.91 0.75
N PRO A 19 24.00 -13.52 1.32
CA PRO A 19 24.74 -12.35 0.83
C PRO A 19 25.03 -12.51 -0.68
N GLY A 20 24.35 -11.73 -1.53
CA GLY A 20 24.45 -11.80 -2.99
C GLY A 20 23.12 -11.82 -3.77
N GLU A 21 21.97 -12.06 -3.13
CA GLU A 21 20.64 -12.11 -3.78
C GLU A 21 19.86 -10.77 -3.78
N VAL A 22 20.57 -9.64 -3.62
CA VAL A 22 19.97 -8.30 -3.74
C VAL A 22 19.76 -8.00 -5.22
N GLY A 23 18.52 -7.67 -5.63
CA GLY A 23 18.17 -7.37 -7.02
C GLY A 23 17.37 -8.44 -7.79
N ALA A 24 16.76 -9.41 -7.10
CA ALA A 24 15.86 -10.38 -7.75
C ALA A 24 14.67 -9.68 -8.44
N ILE A 25 14.34 -10.10 -9.66
CA ILE A 25 13.15 -9.66 -10.39
C ILE A 25 11.92 -10.06 -9.55
N PRO A 26 10.97 -9.13 -9.28
CA PRO A 26 9.79 -9.48 -8.50
C PRO A 26 8.94 -10.52 -9.24
N VAL A 27 8.50 -11.53 -8.51
CA VAL A 27 7.62 -12.58 -9.04
C VAL A 27 6.19 -12.05 -9.12
N ALA A 28 5.55 -12.18 -10.28
CA ALA A 28 4.15 -11.82 -10.46
C ALA A 28 3.25 -12.62 -9.54
N ALA A 29 2.31 -11.94 -8.89
CA ALA A 29 1.37 -12.55 -7.95
C ALA A 29 0.01 -11.84 -7.97
N ALA A 30 -1.02 -12.55 -7.52
CA ALA A 30 -2.36 -12.02 -7.39
C ALA A 30 -2.93 -12.34 -6.01
N THR A 31 -3.74 -11.44 -5.48
CA THR A 31 -4.35 -11.53 -4.15
C THR A 31 -5.80 -11.08 -4.20
N VAL A 32 -6.68 -11.77 -3.49
CA VAL A 32 -8.13 -11.49 -3.48
C VAL A 32 -8.63 -11.13 -2.10
N VAL A 33 -9.18 -9.93 -1.98
CA VAL A 33 -9.90 -9.44 -0.82
C VAL A 33 -11.36 -9.87 -0.94
N LEU A 34 -11.70 -10.99 -0.29
CA LEU A 34 -13.08 -11.47 -0.24
C LEU A 34 -13.86 -10.66 0.80
N ILE A 35 -15.00 -10.13 0.36
CA ILE A 35 -15.88 -9.28 1.16
C ILE A 35 -17.26 -9.92 1.23
N ARG A 36 -17.87 -10.02 2.41
CA ARG A 36 -19.26 -10.48 2.56
C ARG A 36 -20.07 -9.52 3.43
N PRO A 37 -21.40 -9.46 3.26
CA PRO A 37 -22.26 -8.81 4.25
C PRO A 37 -22.19 -9.53 5.60
N GLY A 38 -21.99 -8.77 6.68
CA GLY A 38 -22.02 -9.23 8.06
C GLY A 38 -23.01 -8.42 8.92
N PRO A 39 -23.24 -8.83 10.18
CA PRO A 39 -24.22 -8.21 11.07
C PRO A 39 -23.87 -6.77 11.46
N ASP A 40 -22.57 -6.47 11.62
CA ASP A 40 -22.05 -5.17 12.04
C ASP A 40 -21.47 -4.35 10.86
N GLY A 41 -21.70 -4.82 9.63
CA GLY A 41 -21.17 -4.23 8.41
C GLY A 41 -20.44 -5.25 7.53
N PRO A 42 -19.76 -4.79 6.47
CA PRO A 42 -18.97 -5.64 5.58
C PRO A 42 -17.82 -6.30 6.32
N GLU A 43 -17.69 -7.61 6.17
CA GLU A 43 -16.58 -8.38 6.70
C GLU A 43 -15.64 -8.79 5.58
N ILE A 44 -14.35 -8.79 5.89
CA ILE A 44 -13.27 -9.18 4.99
C ILE A 44 -12.64 -10.48 5.51
N LEU A 45 -12.42 -11.44 4.61
CA LEU A 45 -11.75 -12.68 4.96
C LEU A 45 -10.26 -12.46 5.15
N LEU A 46 -9.73 -12.87 6.30
CA LEU A 46 -8.30 -13.05 6.53
C LEU A 46 -7.97 -14.53 6.76
N THR A 47 -6.85 -14.97 6.19
CA THR A 47 -6.19 -16.23 6.52
C THR A 47 -4.93 -15.95 7.34
N ARG A 48 -4.59 -16.84 8.27
CA ARG A 48 -3.34 -16.78 9.03
C ARG A 48 -2.38 -17.82 8.48
N ARG A 49 -1.20 -17.36 8.07
CA ARG A 49 -0.13 -18.23 7.57
C ARG A 49 0.41 -19.15 8.68
N PRO A 50 0.68 -20.45 8.40
CA PRO A 50 1.31 -21.36 9.34
C PRO A 50 2.63 -20.82 9.91
N SER A 51 2.91 -21.17 11.16
CA SER A 51 4.18 -20.80 11.82
C SER A 51 5.42 -21.43 11.17
N THR A 52 5.22 -22.49 10.39
CA THR A 52 6.28 -23.23 9.68
C THR A 52 6.70 -22.58 8.37
N MET A 53 5.99 -21.55 7.90
CA MET A 53 6.33 -20.88 6.64
C MET A 53 7.62 -20.06 6.78
N ALA A 54 8.50 -20.16 5.77
CA ALA A 54 9.76 -19.43 5.75
C ALA A 54 9.61 -17.90 5.57
N PHE A 55 8.43 -17.43 5.16
CA PHE A 55 8.14 -16.01 4.94
C PHE A 55 6.76 -15.65 5.50
N ALA A 56 6.70 -14.56 6.27
CA ALA A 56 5.50 -14.02 6.91
C ALA A 56 4.74 -15.08 7.77
N ALA A 57 5.47 -15.86 8.57
CA ALA A 57 4.88 -16.82 9.49
C ALA A 57 3.96 -16.13 10.52
N ASN A 58 2.81 -16.72 10.83
CA ASN A 58 1.80 -16.19 11.76
C ASN A 58 1.15 -14.85 11.34
N VAL A 59 1.50 -14.30 10.19
CA VAL A 59 0.92 -13.05 9.67
C VAL A 59 -0.44 -13.33 9.03
N HIS A 60 -1.37 -12.40 9.20
CA HIS A 60 -2.67 -12.44 8.54
C HIS A 60 -2.58 -11.79 7.16
N VAL A 61 -3.07 -12.51 6.17
CA VAL A 61 -3.04 -12.13 4.76
C VAL A 61 -4.39 -12.45 4.11
N PHE A 62 -4.56 -11.98 2.89
CA PHE A 62 -5.66 -12.41 2.04
C PHE A 62 -5.22 -13.62 1.20
N PRO A 63 -6.16 -14.45 0.72
CA PRO A 63 -5.86 -15.52 -0.23
C PRO A 63 -5.14 -14.99 -1.47
N GLY A 64 -4.12 -15.70 -1.94
CA GLY A 64 -3.34 -15.27 -3.09
C GLY A 64 -1.96 -15.90 -3.16
N GLY A 65 -1.44 -15.93 -4.38
CA GLY A 65 -0.18 -16.58 -4.68
C GLY A 65 0.40 -16.14 -6.00
N ARG A 66 1.39 -16.91 -6.46
CA ARG A 66 2.14 -16.59 -7.67
C ARG A 66 1.29 -16.83 -8.90
N VAL A 67 1.50 -16.01 -9.92
CA VAL A 67 0.99 -16.33 -11.25
C VAL A 67 1.78 -17.52 -11.79
N ASP A 68 1.09 -18.60 -12.12
CA ASP A 68 1.64 -19.81 -12.74
C ASP A 68 1.62 -19.65 -14.28
N PRO A 69 2.58 -20.22 -15.03
CA PRO A 69 2.54 -20.18 -16.48
C PRO A 69 1.23 -20.68 -17.11
N SER A 70 0.53 -21.63 -16.46
CA SER A 70 -0.77 -22.14 -16.91
C SER A 70 -1.93 -21.15 -16.76
N ASP A 71 -1.76 -20.10 -15.95
CA ASP A 71 -2.76 -19.03 -15.79
C ASP A 71 -2.86 -18.15 -17.06
N ALA A 72 -1.81 -18.16 -17.89
CA ALA A 72 -1.73 -17.37 -19.12
C ALA A 72 -2.49 -17.99 -20.31
N ASP A 73 -2.97 -19.23 -20.20
CA ASP A 73 -3.70 -19.89 -21.29
C ASP A 73 -5.14 -19.35 -21.40
N PRO A 74 -5.54 -18.69 -22.52
CA PRO A 74 -6.91 -18.24 -22.71
C PRO A 74 -7.95 -19.38 -22.75
N ALA A 75 -7.52 -20.64 -22.96
CA ALA A 75 -8.38 -21.81 -22.88
C ALA A 75 -8.56 -22.33 -21.44
N ASN A 76 -7.89 -21.74 -20.44
CA ASN A 76 -8.07 -22.09 -19.04
C ASN A 76 -9.56 -21.95 -18.65
N PRO A 77 -10.19 -22.98 -18.06
CA PRO A 77 -11.60 -22.91 -17.67
C PRO A 77 -11.93 -21.74 -16.73
N LEU A 78 -10.97 -21.31 -15.91
CA LEU A 78 -11.11 -20.17 -14.99
C LEU A 78 -11.07 -18.82 -15.71
N ALA A 79 -10.57 -18.76 -16.95
CA ALA A 79 -10.60 -17.54 -17.77
C ALA A 79 -11.96 -17.29 -18.45
N ARG A 80 -12.92 -18.21 -18.32
CA ARG A 80 -14.22 -18.10 -19.00
C ARG A 80 -14.93 -16.80 -18.62
N GLY A 81 -15.27 -16.01 -19.64
CA GLY A 81 -15.98 -14.73 -19.48
C GLY A 81 -15.07 -13.50 -19.45
N LEU A 82 -13.75 -13.67 -19.49
CA LEU A 82 -12.79 -12.57 -19.59
C LEU A 82 -11.70 -12.86 -20.63
N GLY A 83 -11.69 -12.08 -21.71
CA GLY A 83 -10.64 -12.17 -22.73
C GLY A 83 -9.39 -11.36 -22.36
N PRO A 84 -8.21 -11.67 -22.94
CA PRO A 84 -6.95 -10.97 -22.65
C PRO A 84 -7.03 -9.45 -22.75
N SER A 85 -7.61 -8.89 -23.82
CA SER A 85 -7.71 -7.43 -23.96
C SER A 85 -8.56 -6.80 -22.86
N ALA A 86 -9.70 -7.41 -22.54
CA ALA A 86 -10.59 -6.90 -21.49
C ALA A 86 -9.93 -6.97 -20.11
N ALA A 87 -9.13 -8.01 -19.84
CA ALA A 87 -8.32 -8.10 -18.62
C ALA A 87 -7.28 -6.95 -18.56
N ALA A 88 -6.63 -6.65 -19.69
CA ALA A 88 -5.70 -5.53 -19.80
C ALA A 88 -6.40 -4.19 -19.52
N ASP A 89 -7.57 -3.96 -20.11
CA ASP A 89 -8.38 -2.76 -19.91
C ASP A 89 -8.76 -2.58 -18.43
N ARG A 90 -9.16 -3.65 -17.75
CA ARG A 90 -9.46 -3.63 -16.31
C ARG A 90 -8.26 -3.25 -15.45
N LEU A 91 -7.04 -3.58 -15.86
CA LEU A 91 -5.79 -3.19 -15.19
C LEU A 91 -5.17 -1.90 -15.76
N ALA A 92 -5.99 -1.03 -16.37
CA ALA A 92 -5.57 0.22 -16.99
C ALA A 92 -4.41 0.06 -17.99
N ARG A 93 -4.33 -1.10 -18.65
CA ARG A 93 -3.27 -1.48 -19.60
C ARG A 93 -1.85 -1.36 -19.04
N THR A 94 -1.71 -1.46 -17.71
CA THR A 94 -0.41 -1.52 -17.03
C THR A 94 0.29 -2.89 -17.16
N LEU A 95 -0.35 -3.84 -17.84
CA LEU A 95 0.18 -5.15 -18.20
C LEU A 95 -0.28 -5.50 -19.62
N GLU A 96 0.56 -6.27 -20.33
CA GLU A 96 0.20 -6.86 -21.60
C GLU A 96 -1.02 -7.79 -21.47
N PRO A 97 -1.87 -7.92 -22.50
CA PRO A 97 -3.16 -8.61 -22.41
C PRO A 97 -3.12 -10.02 -21.80
N VAL A 98 -2.15 -10.85 -22.21
CA VAL A 98 -2.01 -12.22 -21.71
C VAL A 98 -1.58 -12.24 -20.24
N ALA A 99 -0.65 -11.35 -19.87
CA ALA A 99 -0.20 -11.23 -18.47
C ALA A 99 -1.34 -10.70 -17.57
N ALA A 100 -2.14 -9.75 -18.08
CA ALA A 100 -3.30 -9.24 -17.35
C ALA A 100 -4.34 -10.35 -17.10
N LEU A 101 -4.62 -11.20 -18.10
CA LEU A 101 -5.49 -12.36 -17.92
C LEU A 101 -4.92 -13.32 -16.87
N ALA A 102 -3.61 -13.61 -16.94
CA ALA A 102 -2.96 -14.52 -16.00
C ALA A 102 -3.11 -14.08 -14.53
N HIS A 103 -3.05 -12.77 -14.24
CA HIS A 103 -3.28 -12.27 -12.89
C HIS A 103 -4.72 -12.47 -12.41
N HIS A 104 -5.71 -12.31 -13.30
CA HIS A 104 -7.12 -12.56 -12.95
C HIS A 104 -7.37 -14.06 -12.73
N VAL A 105 -6.78 -14.92 -13.57
CA VAL A 105 -6.89 -16.38 -13.42
C VAL A 105 -6.22 -16.85 -12.13
N ALA A 106 -5.00 -16.37 -11.84
CA ALA A 106 -4.30 -16.65 -10.60
C ALA A 106 -5.12 -16.24 -9.36
N ALA A 107 -5.75 -15.06 -9.38
CA ALA A 107 -6.64 -14.61 -8.32
C ALA A 107 -7.78 -15.60 -8.04
N VAL A 108 -8.46 -16.09 -9.09
CA VAL A 108 -9.54 -17.08 -8.94
C VAL A 108 -9.00 -18.43 -8.46
N ARG A 109 -7.89 -18.90 -9.05
CA ARG A 109 -7.27 -20.19 -8.73
C ARG A 109 -6.82 -20.25 -7.27
N GLU A 110 -6.01 -19.29 -6.83
CA GLU A 110 -5.47 -19.23 -5.47
C GLU A 110 -6.59 -19.10 -4.43
N THR A 111 -7.63 -18.32 -4.73
CA THR A 111 -8.82 -18.23 -3.86
C THR A 111 -9.48 -19.60 -3.68
N LEU A 112 -9.67 -20.34 -4.78
CA LEU A 112 -10.28 -21.67 -4.74
C LEU A 112 -9.38 -22.68 -4.00
N GLU A 113 -8.07 -22.66 -4.24
CA GLU A 113 -7.10 -23.58 -3.65
C GLU A 113 -6.96 -23.37 -2.14
N GLU A 114 -6.90 -22.12 -1.68
CA GLU A 114 -6.70 -21.79 -0.26
C GLU A 114 -7.98 -21.85 0.58
N THR A 115 -9.12 -21.52 -0.01
CA THR A 115 -10.37 -21.32 0.76
C THR A 115 -11.51 -22.25 0.35
N GLY A 116 -11.43 -22.83 -0.86
CA GLY A 116 -12.55 -23.57 -1.46
C GLY A 116 -13.70 -22.69 -1.97
N ILE A 117 -13.61 -21.36 -1.80
CA ILE A 117 -14.64 -20.41 -2.25
C ILE A 117 -14.49 -20.23 -3.77
N ARG A 118 -15.61 -20.36 -4.48
CA ARG A 118 -15.68 -20.11 -5.93
C ARG A 118 -16.11 -18.68 -6.18
N ILE A 119 -15.35 -17.99 -7.01
CA ILE A 119 -15.66 -16.66 -7.52
C ILE A 119 -15.56 -16.67 -9.04
N ASP A 120 -16.37 -15.86 -9.70
CA ASP A 120 -16.29 -15.67 -11.15
C ASP A 120 -15.23 -14.63 -11.50
N ILE A 121 -14.42 -14.90 -12.52
CA ILE A 121 -13.36 -13.98 -12.96
C ILE A 121 -13.91 -12.60 -13.37
N GLY A 122 -15.16 -12.55 -13.83
CA GLY A 122 -15.86 -11.32 -14.18
C GLY A 122 -16.22 -10.43 -12.98
N ASP A 123 -16.26 -11.00 -11.78
CA ASP A 123 -16.61 -10.32 -10.53
C ASP A 123 -15.40 -9.72 -9.79
N LEU A 124 -14.19 -10.05 -10.25
CA LEU A 124 -12.98 -9.41 -9.74
C LEU A 124 -12.99 -7.91 -10.07
N VAL A 125 -12.85 -7.11 -9.01
CA VAL A 125 -12.64 -5.66 -9.08
C VAL A 125 -11.16 -5.39 -8.81
N PRO A 126 -10.37 -4.89 -9.78
CA PRO A 126 -8.99 -4.49 -9.53
C PRO A 126 -8.90 -3.39 -8.47
N MET A 127 -7.97 -3.52 -7.54
CA MET A 127 -7.78 -2.58 -6.43
C MET A 127 -6.43 -1.86 -6.53
N THR A 128 -5.36 -2.53 -6.10
CA THR A 128 -4.05 -1.93 -5.90
C THR A 128 -2.94 -2.82 -6.42
N ARG A 129 -1.77 -2.23 -6.70
CA ARG A 129 -0.53 -2.94 -6.98
C ARG A 129 0.49 -2.66 -5.90
N TRP A 130 1.17 -3.70 -5.42
CA TRP A 130 2.24 -3.58 -4.42
C TRP A 130 3.47 -4.33 -4.89
N VAL A 131 4.62 -3.66 -4.86
CA VAL A 131 5.91 -4.27 -5.19
C VAL A 131 6.73 -4.41 -3.92
N THR A 132 7.31 -5.58 -3.71
CA THR A 132 8.18 -5.80 -2.55
C THR A 132 9.51 -5.04 -2.72
N PRO A 133 10.04 -4.38 -1.67
CA PRO A 133 11.28 -3.59 -1.76
C PRO A 133 12.46 -4.39 -2.31
N GLU A 134 13.36 -3.73 -3.04
CA GLU A 134 14.56 -4.35 -3.65
C GLU A 134 15.53 -4.96 -2.64
N SER A 135 15.49 -4.46 -1.40
CA SER A 135 16.28 -4.95 -0.28
C SER A 135 15.82 -6.29 0.29
N MET A 136 14.60 -6.72 -0.04
CA MET A 136 14.06 -7.99 0.44
C MET A 136 14.50 -9.12 -0.49
N PRO A 137 14.92 -10.29 0.04
CA PRO A 137 15.40 -11.41 -0.78
C PRO A 137 14.30 -12.05 -1.63
N ARG A 138 13.06 -12.05 -1.13
CA ARG A 138 11.90 -12.55 -1.85
C ARG A 138 11.05 -11.36 -2.25
N ARG A 139 10.90 -11.16 -3.55
CA ARG A 139 10.14 -10.04 -4.10
C ARG A 139 8.95 -10.53 -4.89
N PHE A 140 7.83 -9.85 -4.69
CA PHE A 140 6.60 -10.04 -5.42
C PHE A 140 6.12 -8.72 -6.01
N ASP A 141 5.52 -8.78 -7.20
CA ASP A 141 4.71 -7.72 -7.81
C ASP A 141 3.27 -8.21 -7.78
N VAL A 142 2.51 -7.72 -6.80
CA VAL A 142 1.23 -8.27 -6.42
C VAL A 142 0.11 -7.36 -6.91
N ARG A 143 -0.83 -7.93 -7.68
CA ARG A 143 -2.11 -7.29 -8.02
C ARG A 143 -3.20 -7.73 -7.06
N PHE A 144 -3.81 -6.77 -6.40
CA PHE A 144 -4.93 -6.99 -5.49
C PHE A 144 -6.24 -6.82 -6.24
N PHE A 145 -7.18 -7.72 -5.96
CA PHE A 145 -8.54 -7.69 -6.45
C PHE A 145 -9.51 -7.78 -5.27
N ALA A 146 -10.72 -7.24 -5.42
CA ALA A 146 -11.83 -7.51 -4.52
C ALA A 146 -12.83 -8.47 -5.19
N ALA A 147 -13.53 -9.26 -4.40
CA ALA A 147 -14.75 -9.94 -4.82
C ALA A 147 -15.76 -9.97 -3.67
N ILE A 148 -17.02 -9.68 -3.99
CA ILE A 148 -18.12 -9.77 -3.02
C ILE A 148 -18.74 -11.16 -3.10
N VAL A 149 -18.84 -11.83 -1.96
CA VAL A 149 -19.46 -13.14 -1.83
C VAL A 149 -20.73 -13.07 -0.99
N PRO A 150 -21.66 -14.04 -1.12
CA PRO A 150 -22.89 -14.05 -0.35
C PRO A 150 -22.64 -14.06 1.17
N ALA A 151 -23.59 -13.49 1.92
CA ALA A 151 -23.60 -13.61 3.38
C ALA A 151 -23.58 -15.08 3.81
N GLY A 152 -22.87 -15.39 4.90
CA GLY A 152 -22.70 -16.76 5.39
C GLY A 152 -21.73 -17.63 4.60
N THR A 153 -21.00 -17.07 3.62
CA THR A 153 -19.91 -17.78 2.94
C THR A 153 -18.77 -18.04 3.93
N ASP A 154 -18.42 -19.31 4.16
CA ASP A 154 -17.28 -19.72 4.97
C ASP A 154 -16.25 -20.51 4.16
N ILE A 155 -15.05 -20.65 4.70
CA ILE A 155 -14.00 -21.50 4.12
C ILE A 155 -14.48 -22.95 4.15
N VAL A 156 -14.42 -23.62 3.00
CA VAL A 156 -14.92 -25.00 2.83
C VAL A 156 -13.82 -26.03 2.60
N THR A 157 -12.59 -25.58 2.32
CA THR A 157 -11.44 -26.47 2.07
C THR A 157 -10.32 -26.19 3.06
N PRO A 158 -9.85 -27.20 3.82
CA PRO A 158 -8.61 -27.09 4.58
C PRO A 158 -7.42 -26.98 3.61
N SER A 159 -6.58 -25.97 3.79
CA SER A 159 -5.32 -25.80 3.06
C SER A 159 -4.14 -25.91 4.01
N ALA A 160 -3.06 -26.56 3.58
CA ALA A 160 -1.79 -26.58 4.33
C ALA A 160 -1.19 -25.17 4.48
N GLU A 161 -1.64 -24.22 3.67
CA GLU A 161 -1.19 -22.83 3.66
C GLU A 161 -2.00 -21.92 4.60
N VAL A 162 -3.06 -22.45 5.20
CA VAL A 162 -3.98 -21.70 6.07
C VAL A 162 -4.07 -22.37 7.44
N ALA A 163 -3.46 -21.76 8.45
CA ALA A 163 -3.48 -22.26 9.82
C ALA A 163 -4.73 -21.84 10.61
N ALA A 164 -5.35 -20.74 10.22
CA ALA A 164 -6.62 -20.24 10.76
C ALA A 164 -7.23 -19.26 9.75
N SER A 165 -8.53 -19.00 9.87
CA SER A 165 -9.21 -17.98 9.10
C SER A 165 -10.25 -17.27 9.94
N ARG A 166 -10.59 -16.04 9.55
CA ARG A 166 -11.68 -15.29 10.16
C ARG A 166 -12.22 -14.23 9.22
N TRP A 167 -13.51 -13.97 9.36
CA TRP A 167 -14.16 -12.80 8.80
C TRP A 167 -14.14 -11.68 9.83
N VAL A 168 -13.77 -10.47 9.43
CA VAL A 168 -13.62 -9.32 10.35
C VAL A 168 -13.96 -8.03 9.63
N THR A 169 -14.58 -7.07 10.32
CA THR A 169 -14.80 -5.73 9.75
C THR A 169 -13.49 -4.96 9.63
N ALA A 170 -13.44 -3.95 8.75
CA ALA A 170 -12.24 -3.15 8.56
C ALA A 170 -11.84 -2.40 9.82
N GLU A 171 -12.83 -1.81 10.50
CA GLU A 171 -12.65 -1.07 11.75
C GLU A 171 -12.05 -1.98 12.82
N ARG A 172 -12.60 -3.19 12.99
CA ARG A 172 -12.12 -4.12 14.00
C ARG A 172 -10.71 -4.64 13.69
N ALA A 173 -10.41 -4.93 12.42
CA ALA A 173 -9.09 -5.40 12.02
C ALA A 173 -8.01 -4.35 12.32
N LEU A 174 -8.29 -3.08 12.03
CA LEU A 174 -7.37 -1.96 12.28
C LEU A 174 -7.19 -1.69 13.77
N GLU A 175 -8.25 -1.74 14.57
CA GLU A 175 -8.16 -1.66 16.04
C GLU A 175 -7.26 -2.76 16.62
N GLU A 176 -7.49 -4.01 16.21
CA GLU A 176 -6.68 -5.14 16.70
C GLU A 176 -5.23 -5.08 16.23
N ALA A 177 -4.97 -4.60 15.01
CA ALA A 177 -3.61 -4.40 14.53
C ALA A 177 -2.89 -3.25 15.24
N ALA A 178 -3.58 -2.14 15.51
CA ALA A 178 -3.04 -1.04 16.33
C ALA A 178 -2.71 -1.51 17.76
N ALA A 179 -3.49 -2.46 18.30
CA ALA A 179 -3.23 -3.10 19.59
C ALA A 179 -2.18 -4.23 19.54
N GLY A 180 -1.64 -4.57 18.36
CA GLY A 180 -0.68 -5.66 18.17
C GLY A 180 -1.27 -7.07 18.28
N ALA A 181 -2.59 -7.21 18.34
CA ALA A 181 -3.31 -8.48 18.43
C ALA A 181 -3.54 -9.14 17.06
N LEU A 182 -3.43 -8.37 15.97
CA LEU A 182 -3.57 -8.86 14.60
C LEU A 182 -2.34 -8.48 13.76
N PRO A 183 -1.29 -9.33 13.75
CA PRO A 183 -0.10 -9.07 12.94
C PRO A 183 -0.45 -9.09 11.45
N MET A 184 -0.22 -7.96 10.78
CA MET A 184 -0.51 -7.72 9.37
C MET A 184 0.67 -7.03 8.69
N LEU A 185 0.79 -7.21 7.37
CA LEU A 185 1.74 -6.45 6.56
C LEU A 185 1.14 -5.08 6.18
N LEU A 186 1.99 -4.13 5.80
CA LEU A 186 1.56 -2.81 5.34
C LEU A 186 0.52 -2.88 4.20
N PRO A 187 0.67 -3.71 3.14
CA PRO A 187 -0.36 -3.85 2.11
C PRO A 187 -1.73 -4.27 2.65
N THR A 188 -1.75 -5.14 3.66
CA THR A 188 -2.98 -5.62 4.30
C THR A 188 -3.62 -4.52 5.14
N ILE A 189 -2.84 -3.79 5.94
CA ILE A 189 -3.33 -2.65 6.73
C ILE A 189 -3.88 -1.55 5.81
N ALA A 190 -3.14 -1.19 4.76
CA ALA A 190 -3.56 -0.19 3.80
C ALA A 190 -4.85 -0.59 3.08
N THR A 191 -4.99 -1.87 2.71
CA THR A 191 -6.22 -2.41 2.13
C THR A 191 -7.42 -2.23 3.06
N PHE A 192 -7.25 -2.50 4.36
CA PHE A 192 -8.30 -2.27 5.34
C PHE A 192 -8.67 -0.79 5.45
N GLU A 193 -7.70 0.12 5.54
CA GLU A 193 -7.95 1.57 5.53
C GLU A 193 -8.73 2.00 4.28
N GLN A 194 -8.34 1.49 3.10
CA GLN A 194 -9.01 1.78 1.82
C GLN A 194 -10.39 1.13 1.67
N LEU A 195 -10.77 0.19 2.53
CA LEU A 195 -12.08 -0.47 2.50
C LEU A 195 -13.02 -0.03 3.62
N ARG A 196 -12.56 0.80 4.56
CA ARG A 196 -13.42 1.37 5.61
C ARG A 196 -14.68 2.00 5.03
N GLY A 197 -15.83 1.66 5.62
CA GLY A 197 -17.13 2.16 5.22
C GLY A 197 -17.60 1.77 3.80
N ARG A 198 -16.93 0.86 3.09
CA ARG A 198 -17.32 0.43 1.73
C ARG A 198 -18.00 -0.94 1.77
N SER A 199 -19.28 -0.98 1.42
CA SER A 199 -20.13 -2.16 1.59
C SER A 199 -20.58 -2.85 0.32
N ASP A 200 -20.40 -2.24 -0.84
CA ASP A 200 -20.89 -2.77 -2.09
C ASP A 200 -19.91 -2.58 -3.24
N ARG A 201 -20.21 -3.29 -4.34
CA ARG A 201 -19.36 -3.35 -5.53
C ARG A 201 -19.15 -1.97 -6.13
N THR A 202 -20.20 -1.16 -6.20
CA THR A 202 -20.15 0.17 -6.81
C THR A 202 -19.25 1.11 -6.02
N ALA A 203 -19.32 1.09 -4.70
CA ALA A 203 -18.45 1.87 -3.84
C ALA A 203 -16.97 1.46 -3.97
N ILE A 204 -16.70 0.15 -4.07
CA ILE A 204 -15.34 -0.38 -4.27
C ILE A 204 -14.82 0.01 -5.67
N GLU A 205 -15.59 -0.25 -6.72
CA GLU A 205 -15.22 0.12 -8.09
C GLU A 205 -14.95 1.63 -8.23
N ALA A 206 -15.77 2.48 -7.60
CA ALA A 206 -15.55 3.92 -7.60
C ALA A 206 -14.26 4.32 -6.85
N ALA A 207 -13.98 3.66 -5.72
CA ALA A 207 -12.82 3.96 -4.89
C ALA A 207 -11.49 3.52 -5.51
N PHE A 208 -11.47 2.45 -6.30
CA PHE A 208 -10.27 1.93 -6.96
C PHE A 208 -10.24 2.17 -8.46
N ARG A 209 -11.15 3.00 -8.98
CA ARG A 209 -11.18 3.37 -10.40
C ARG A 209 -9.82 3.97 -10.80
N PRO A 210 -9.16 3.43 -11.83
CA PRO A 210 -7.91 4.01 -12.32
C PRO A 210 -8.07 5.46 -12.73
N GLY A 211 -7.03 6.26 -12.48
CA GLY A 211 -6.90 7.62 -12.99
C GLY A 211 -6.45 7.64 -14.45
N ALA A 212 -6.17 8.84 -14.96
CA ALA A 212 -5.58 8.99 -16.29
C ALA A 212 -4.13 8.47 -16.28
N ASP A 213 -3.69 7.89 -17.40
CA ASP A 213 -2.26 7.69 -17.64
C ASP A 213 -1.62 9.07 -17.87
N LEU A 214 -0.81 9.49 -16.91
CA LEU A 214 -0.12 10.77 -16.96
C LEU A 214 1.29 10.64 -17.57
N GLY A 215 1.79 9.41 -17.81
CA GLY A 215 3.18 9.10 -18.19
C GLY A 215 4.13 8.85 -16.98
N PRO A 216 5.45 9.08 -17.11
CA PRO A 216 6.42 8.89 -16.02
C PRO A 216 6.32 9.98 -14.92
N PRO A 217 6.66 9.68 -13.65
CA PRO A 217 6.69 10.65 -12.56
C PRO A 217 7.53 11.89 -12.90
N VAL A 218 7.02 13.07 -12.55
CA VAL A 218 7.69 14.35 -12.81
C VAL A 218 8.11 14.98 -11.50
N VAL A 219 9.37 15.43 -11.43
CA VAL A 219 9.90 16.17 -10.28
C VAL A 219 9.97 17.66 -10.60
N GLY A 220 9.10 18.45 -9.96
CA GLY A 220 9.04 19.90 -10.12
C GLY A 220 9.85 20.61 -9.04
N GLY A 221 10.84 21.42 -9.43
CA GLY A 221 11.61 22.24 -8.48
C GLY A 221 10.88 23.52 -8.08
N HIS A 222 10.90 23.86 -6.79
CA HIS A 222 10.26 25.05 -6.21
C HIS A 222 11.25 26.06 -5.60
N GLY A 223 12.55 25.89 -5.87
CA GLY A 223 13.62 26.70 -5.27
C GLY A 223 13.94 26.28 -3.82
N ASP A 224 15.10 26.75 -3.32
CA ASP A 224 15.53 26.60 -1.92
C ASP A 224 15.52 25.18 -1.34
N GLY A 225 15.80 24.18 -2.19
CA GLY A 225 15.83 22.77 -1.78
C GLY A 225 14.43 22.15 -1.63
N LEU A 226 13.38 22.80 -2.11
CA LEU A 226 12.05 22.20 -2.20
C LEU A 226 11.80 21.68 -3.62
N ALA A 227 11.29 20.46 -3.72
CA ALA A 227 10.71 19.93 -4.95
C ALA A 227 9.43 19.15 -4.64
N THR A 228 8.52 19.07 -5.60
CA THR A 228 7.37 18.15 -5.57
C THR A 228 7.58 17.00 -6.53
N VAL A 229 6.98 15.86 -6.22
CA VAL A 229 7.00 14.68 -7.07
C VAL A 229 5.57 14.15 -7.20
N ASP A 230 5.11 13.94 -8.42
CA ASP A 230 3.80 13.36 -8.67
C ASP A 230 3.85 11.83 -8.53
N GLN A 231 3.14 11.27 -7.55
CA GLN A 231 3.16 9.85 -7.23
C GLN A 231 1.98 9.13 -7.88
N ARG A 232 2.15 8.67 -9.12
CA ARG A 232 1.06 8.20 -10.01
C ARG A 232 0.49 6.81 -9.72
N TRP A 233 0.93 6.26 -8.60
CA TRP A 233 0.44 5.04 -7.99
C TRP A 233 0.13 5.27 -6.51
N ALA A 234 -0.28 6.48 -6.13
CA ALA A 234 -0.58 6.80 -4.74
C ALA A 234 -1.63 5.83 -4.16
N GLY A 235 -1.33 5.25 -3.00
CA GLY A 235 -2.15 4.19 -2.40
C GLY A 235 -2.16 2.87 -3.18
N GLY A 236 -1.28 2.70 -4.17
CA GLY A 236 -1.22 1.54 -5.06
C GLY A 236 -2.22 1.55 -6.22
N ILE A 237 -2.92 2.66 -6.46
CA ILE A 237 -3.98 2.76 -7.48
C ILE A 237 -3.43 3.37 -8.76
N ALA A 238 -3.59 2.65 -9.88
CA ALA A 238 -3.07 3.08 -11.19
C ALA A 238 -3.62 4.46 -11.58
N GLY A 239 -2.73 5.40 -11.91
CA GLY A 239 -3.08 6.75 -12.37
C GLY A 239 -3.61 7.68 -11.27
N ARG A 240 -3.69 7.25 -10.00
CA ARG A 240 -3.95 8.16 -8.87
C ARG A 240 -2.66 8.88 -8.53
N SER A 241 -2.70 10.21 -8.50
CA SER A 241 -1.52 11.03 -8.24
C SER A 241 -1.70 11.87 -6.99
N GLU A 242 -0.81 11.67 -6.02
CA GLU A 242 -0.67 12.52 -4.83
C GLU A 242 0.72 13.16 -4.81
N PRO A 243 0.87 14.38 -4.28
CA PRO A 243 2.18 15.01 -4.19
C PRO A 243 3.04 14.35 -3.09
N ALA A 244 4.29 14.05 -3.42
CA ALA A 244 5.38 13.92 -2.45
C ALA A 244 6.21 15.21 -2.44
N TRP A 245 6.90 15.48 -1.33
CA TRP A 245 7.83 16.61 -1.25
C TRP A 245 9.24 16.17 -0.91
N LEU A 246 10.21 16.69 -1.64
CA LEU A 246 11.63 16.58 -1.34
C LEU A 246 12.06 17.88 -0.68
N VAL A 247 12.51 17.80 0.57
CA VAL A 247 12.87 18.96 1.38
C VAL A 247 14.33 18.90 1.81
N GLY A 248 15.13 19.84 1.31
CA GLY A 248 16.55 19.99 1.61
C GLY A 248 17.43 20.06 0.36
N ARG A 249 18.72 20.41 0.53
CA ARG A 249 19.65 20.62 -0.61
C ARG A 249 20.59 19.43 -0.82
N ARG A 250 21.34 19.05 0.23
CA ARG A 250 22.27 17.90 0.20
C ARG A 250 21.67 16.72 0.93
N ASP A 251 21.28 16.95 2.17
CA ASP A 251 20.42 16.04 2.92
C ASP A 251 18.97 16.38 2.58
N VAL A 252 18.20 15.38 2.18
CA VAL A 252 16.81 15.53 1.73
C VAL A 252 15.91 14.64 2.59
N VAL A 253 14.81 15.21 3.07
CA VAL A 253 13.70 14.48 3.66
C VAL A 253 12.62 14.30 2.60
N LEU A 254 12.15 13.07 2.42
CA LEU A 254 10.97 12.78 1.60
C LEU A 254 9.72 12.84 2.49
N VAL A 255 8.81 13.75 2.19
CA VAL A 255 7.52 13.88 2.86
C VAL A 255 6.46 13.17 2.03
N ASP A 256 5.74 12.24 2.67
CA ASP A 256 4.65 11.40 2.13
C ASP A 256 5.04 10.53 0.93
N ALA A 257 5.65 9.37 1.21
CA ALA A 257 5.89 8.34 0.19
C ALA A 257 4.62 7.48 0.01
N ALA A 258 3.85 7.77 -1.02
CA ALA A 258 2.54 7.17 -1.29
C ALA A 258 2.55 6.09 -2.37
N ASP A 259 3.60 5.97 -3.18
CA ASP A 259 3.71 4.98 -4.25
C ASP A 259 4.35 3.66 -3.76
N PRO A 260 3.60 2.55 -3.67
CA PRO A 260 4.10 1.24 -3.27
C PRO A 260 4.61 0.37 -4.44
N THR A 261 4.81 0.92 -5.63
CA THR A 261 5.24 0.18 -6.82
C THR A 261 6.72 0.37 -7.16
N GLY A 262 7.32 1.48 -6.72
CA GLY A 262 8.72 1.82 -6.97
C GLY A 262 8.97 2.74 -8.17
N GLU A 263 7.95 3.02 -8.99
CA GLU A 263 8.11 3.88 -10.19
C GLU A 263 8.50 5.31 -9.83
N THR A 264 7.83 5.90 -8.84
CA THR A 264 8.17 7.22 -8.29
C THR A 264 9.56 7.20 -7.64
N MET A 265 9.97 6.07 -7.08
CA MET A 265 11.27 5.96 -6.43
C MET A 265 12.44 6.09 -7.37
N ALA A 266 12.38 5.38 -8.49
CA ALA A 266 13.42 5.46 -9.50
C ALA A 266 13.61 6.91 -10.01
N ALA A 267 12.51 7.65 -10.17
CA ALA A 267 12.54 9.06 -10.57
C ALA A 267 13.18 9.96 -9.49
N ILE A 268 12.82 9.76 -8.22
CA ILE A 268 13.40 10.50 -7.10
C ILE A 268 14.91 10.23 -6.98
N ASP A 269 15.32 8.96 -7.02
CA ASP A 269 16.73 8.59 -6.91
C ASP A 269 17.57 9.18 -8.06
N THR A 270 17.04 9.18 -9.28
CA THR A 270 17.68 9.81 -10.45
C THR A 270 17.93 11.29 -10.19
N VAL A 271 16.91 12.02 -9.75
CA VAL A 271 17.01 13.46 -9.49
C VAL A 271 17.96 13.77 -8.33
N LEU A 272 17.99 12.93 -7.29
CA LEU A 272 18.91 13.12 -6.16
C LEU A 272 20.35 12.87 -6.59
N ALA A 273 20.61 11.85 -7.41
CA ALA A 273 21.93 11.56 -7.95
C ALA A 273 22.45 12.73 -8.79
N GLU A 274 21.63 13.30 -9.67
CA GLU A 274 21.98 14.48 -10.48
C GLU A 274 22.31 15.71 -9.62
N ARG A 275 21.62 15.87 -8.48
CA ARG A 275 21.85 16.97 -7.54
C ARG A 275 23.05 16.74 -6.60
N GLY A 276 23.62 15.53 -6.57
CA GLY A 276 24.58 15.13 -5.54
C GLY A 276 23.97 15.17 -4.13
N ALA A 277 22.67 14.89 -4.03
CA ALA A 277 21.89 14.87 -2.80
C ALA A 277 21.60 13.44 -2.37
N ARG A 278 21.18 13.26 -1.11
CA ARG A 278 20.80 11.95 -0.55
C ARG A 278 19.55 12.07 0.32
N ILE A 279 18.71 11.05 0.30
CA ILE A 279 17.64 10.92 1.29
C ILE A 279 18.27 10.54 2.63
N VAL A 280 17.90 11.27 3.67
CA VAL A 280 18.35 11.02 5.06
C VAL A 280 17.24 10.49 5.97
N GLY A 281 15.99 10.56 5.52
CA GLY A 281 14.83 10.05 6.24
C GLY A 281 13.52 10.45 5.56
N LEU A 282 12.43 9.94 6.11
CA LEU A 282 11.07 10.21 5.64
C LEU A 282 10.26 10.90 6.73
N ALA A 283 9.30 11.72 6.31
CA ALA A 283 8.31 12.32 7.18
C ALA A 283 6.90 12.02 6.64
N LEU A 284 5.97 11.69 7.54
CA LEU A 284 4.58 11.40 7.18
C LEU A 284 3.67 12.49 7.74
N THR A 285 2.84 13.07 6.88
CA THR A 285 1.77 14.00 7.27
C THR A 285 0.54 13.27 7.79
N GLY A 286 0.41 11.99 7.44
CA GLY A 286 -0.54 11.07 8.04
C GLY A 286 -0.24 9.62 7.65
N ILE A 287 -1.10 8.73 8.11
CA ILE A 287 -0.98 7.27 7.92
C ILE A 287 -1.90 6.75 6.82
N ALA A 288 -2.62 7.65 6.14
CA ALA A 288 -3.51 7.26 5.05
C ALA A 288 -2.68 6.60 3.93
N PRO A 289 -3.22 5.60 3.23
CA PRO A 289 -2.53 4.95 2.11
C PRO A 289 -2.08 5.94 1.01
N GLU A 290 -2.81 7.02 0.81
CA GLU A 290 -2.48 8.14 -0.07
C GLU A 290 -1.22 8.93 0.34
N GLU A 291 -0.72 8.72 1.56
CA GLU A 291 0.44 9.41 2.12
C GLU A 291 1.59 8.44 2.43
N ALA A 292 1.25 7.21 2.84
CA ALA A 292 2.20 6.30 3.50
C ALA A 292 2.39 4.95 2.80
N ALA A 293 1.63 4.60 1.75
CA ALA A 293 1.71 3.25 1.16
C ALA A 293 3.11 2.89 0.63
N GLY A 294 3.87 3.86 0.14
CA GLY A 294 5.23 3.69 -0.38
C GLY A 294 6.34 3.76 0.67
N VAL A 295 6.03 4.03 1.94
CA VAL A 295 7.03 4.31 2.98
C VAL A 295 8.01 3.15 3.17
N GLU A 296 7.53 1.91 3.11
CA GLU A 296 8.34 0.72 3.36
C GLU A 296 9.36 0.47 2.25
N LEU A 297 9.01 0.78 1.00
CA LEU A 297 9.92 0.65 -0.15
C LEU A 297 11.18 1.50 0.03
N TYR A 298 11.03 2.73 0.53
CA TYR A 298 12.15 3.61 0.83
C TYR A 298 12.87 3.23 2.12
N ALA A 299 12.12 3.05 3.20
CA ALA A 299 12.69 3.02 4.53
C ALA A 299 13.37 1.70 4.87
N ALA A 300 12.73 0.56 4.56
CA ALA A 300 13.14 -0.73 5.11
C ALA A 300 14.54 -1.15 4.66
N GLY A 301 14.84 -1.02 3.37
CA GLY A 301 16.11 -1.46 2.78
C GLY A 301 17.29 -0.56 3.03
N ARG A 302 17.01 0.73 3.24
CA ARG A 302 18.03 1.77 3.40
C ARG A 302 18.28 2.12 4.86
N GLY A 303 17.51 1.53 5.78
CA GLY A 303 17.57 1.83 7.21
C GLY A 303 17.22 3.29 7.52
N LEU A 304 16.38 3.91 6.68
CA LEU A 304 16.05 5.33 6.83
C LEU A 304 15.07 5.53 7.99
N PRO A 305 15.29 6.53 8.85
CA PRO A 305 14.34 6.90 9.89
C PRO A 305 13.05 7.45 9.27
N VAL A 306 11.91 7.14 9.89
CA VAL A 306 10.61 7.66 9.48
C VAL A 306 9.94 8.36 10.65
N VAL A 307 9.66 9.65 10.49
CA VAL A 307 8.97 10.49 11.48
C VAL A 307 7.51 10.74 11.10
N GLY A 308 6.68 11.01 12.10
CA GLY A 308 5.28 11.38 11.90
C GLY A 308 4.54 11.48 13.24
N GLY A 309 3.24 11.74 13.19
CA GLY A 309 2.43 11.74 14.40
C GLY A 309 2.19 10.32 14.91
N ALA A 310 1.85 10.20 16.19
CA ALA A 310 1.49 8.92 16.78
C ALA A 310 0.04 8.54 16.42
N GLY A 311 -0.16 7.30 15.96
CA GLY A 311 -1.49 6.76 15.69
C GLY A 311 -1.48 5.63 14.68
N GLY A 312 -2.60 4.91 14.60
CA GLY A 312 -2.85 3.91 13.55
C GLY A 312 -2.29 2.51 13.80
N ALA A 313 -2.63 1.62 12.87
CA ALA A 313 -2.17 0.24 12.81
C ALA A 313 -0.85 0.08 12.03
N THR A 314 -0.39 1.13 11.35
CA THR A 314 0.73 1.08 10.41
C THR A 314 2.07 0.85 11.13
N PRO A 315 3.03 0.16 10.47
CA PRO A 315 4.37 -0.09 11.02
C PRO A 315 5.30 1.13 11.03
N TYR A 316 4.87 2.23 10.41
CA TYR A 316 5.51 3.53 10.37
C TYR A 316 4.47 4.61 10.70
N PRO A 317 4.87 5.76 11.27
CA PRO A 317 6.25 6.14 11.62
C PRO A 317 6.81 5.37 12.82
N ARG A 318 8.13 5.41 13.00
CA ARG A 318 8.83 4.79 14.15
C ARG A 318 9.38 5.83 15.13
N ILE A 319 9.45 7.08 14.70
CA ILE A 319 9.86 8.23 15.50
C ILE A 319 8.67 9.19 15.56
N PHE A 320 8.10 9.36 16.73
CA PHE A 320 6.92 10.21 16.89
C PHE A 320 7.34 11.64 17.16
N LEU A 321 6.72 12.59 16.45
CA LEU A 321 6.90 14.03 16.65
C LEU A 321 5.60 14.65 17.15
N ALA A 322 5.74 15.64 18.02
CA ALA A 322 4.68 16.57 18.40
C ALA A 322 4.85 17.90 17.64
N PRO A 323 3.77 18.71 17.50
CA PRO A 323 3.90 20.06 16.97
C PRO A 323 4.94 20.88 17.74
N GLY A 324 5.89 21.46 17.02
CA GLY A 324 7.04 22.19 17.56
C GLY A 324 8.36 21.39 17.51
N ASP A 325 8.32 20.07 17.36
CA ASP A 325 9.51 19.24 17.26
C ASP A 325 10.19 19.41 15.89
N ALA A 326 11.52 19.51 15.90
CA ALA A 326 12.31 19.50 14.66
C ALA A 326 12.54 18.06 14.16
N ILE A 327 12.68 17.89 12.85
CA ILE A 327 13.14 16.61 12.29
C ILE A 327 14.57 16.33 12.80
N PRO A 328 14.83 15.15 13.41
CA PRO A 328 16.07 14.91 14.16
C PRO A 328 17.23 14.38 13.30
N PHE A 329 17.16 14.47 11.98
CA PHE A 329 18.18 13.93 11.07
C PHE A 329 18.43 14.81 9.85
N GLY A 330 19.68 14.75 9.38
CA GLY A 330 20.20 15.59 8.31
C GLY A 330 20.28 17.07 8.68
N ASP A 331 20.77 17.88 7.74
CA ASP A 331 20.80 19.35 7.86
C ASP A 331 19.52 20.00 7.32
N VAL A 332 18.36 19.46 7.69
CA VAL A 332 17.05 19.92 7.22
C VAL A 332 16.34 20.64 8.37
N ARG A 333 16.04 21.92 8.16
CA ARG A 333 15.39 22.79 9.16
C ARG A 333 13.87 22.74 9.03
N VAL A 334 13.29 21.57 9.25
CA VAL A 334 11.84 21.34 9.18
C VAL A 334 11.31 21.07 10.58
N VAL A 335 10.17 21.69 10.89
CA VAL A 335 9.52 21.58 12.20
C VAL A 335 8.11 21.02 12.02
N ALA A 336 7.75 20.01 12.82
CA ALA A 336 6.39 19.48 12.87
C ALA A 336 5.42 20.57 13.34
N ASP A 337 4.24 20.62 12.76
CA ASP A 337 3.20 21.60 13.03
C ASP A 337 1.85 20.90 13.24
N ALA A 338 0.93 21.58 13.92
CA ALA A 338 -0.40 21.04 14.17
C ALA A 338 -1.11 20.77 12.84
N PRO A 339 -1.88 19.67 12.70
CA PRO A 339 -2.61 19.36 11.47
C PRO A 339 -3.78 20.34 11.24
N ASP A 340 -4.13 20.61 9.97
CA ASP A 340 -5.29 21.46 9.63
C ASP A 340 -6.60 20.66 9.70
N GLY A 341 -7.09 20.35 10.91
CA GLY A 341 -8.36 19.62 11.08
C GLY A 341 -8.36 18.22 10.44
N ARG A 342 -7.17 17.64 10.25
CA ARG A 342 -7.00 16.27 9.77
C ARG A 342 -7.20 15.26 10.91
N GLU A 343 -7.21 13.98 10.56
CA GLU A 343 -7.42 12.88 11.50
C GLU A 343 -6.38 12.86 12.64
N ALA A 344 -6.73 12.17 13.72
CA ALA A 344 -5.83 11.98 14.85
C ALA A 344 -4.54 11.25 14.41
N GLY A 345 -3.39 11.80 14.78
CA GLY A 345 -2.08 11.29 14.37
C GLY A 345 -1.51 11.93 13.10
N SER A 346 -2.25 12.81 12.43
CA SER A 346 -1.69 13.64 11.34
C SER A 346 -0.80 14.76 11.86
N LEU A 347 0.17 15.17 11.04
CA LEU A 347 1.02 16.34 11.23
C LEU A 347 1.05 17.18 9.95
N ALA A 348 1.47 18.42 10.12
CA ALA A 348 2.04 19.19 9.03
C ALA A 348 3.50 19.48 9.32
N TYR A 349 4.21 20.05 8.34
CA TYR A 349 5.62 20.38 8.44
C TYR A 349 5.86 21.79 7.94
N ARG A 350 6.48 22.61 8.78
CA ARG A 350 6.86 23.99 8.47
C ARG A 350 8.31 24.03 8.00
N LEU A 351 8.52 24.69 6.86
CA LEU A 351 9.81 24.93 6.24
C LEU A 351 10.46 26.21 6.81
N PRO A 352 11.77 26.44 6.59
CA PRO A 352 12.48 27.63 7.09
C PRO A 352 11.94 28.97 6.60
N ASP A 353 11.26 28.97 5.45
CA ASP A 353 10.64 30.15 4.84
C ASP A 353 9.14 30.27 5.17
N GLU A 354 8.70 29.60 6.25
CA GLU A 354 7.33 29.56 6.75
C GLU A 354 6.31 28.89 5.82
N ARG A 355 6.74 28.35 4.67
CA ARG A 355 5.89 27.46 3.87
C ARG A 355 5.54 26.21 4.68
N ARG A 356 4.38 25.64 4.39
CA ARG A 356 3.83 24.48 5.12
C ARG A 356 3.49 23.34 4.18
N LEU A 357 3.74 22.11 4.64
CA LEU A 357 3.48 20.86 3.95
C LEU A 357 2.55 19.97 4.80
N PRO A 358 1.40 19.51 4.28
CA PRO A 358 0.83 19.96 3.01
C PRO A 358 0.44 21.46 3.10
N PRO A 359 0.30 22.15 1.96
CA PRO A 359 -0.27 23.50 1.93
C PRO A 359 -1.65 23.53 2.61
N ARG A 360 -1.98 24.64 3.28
CA ARG A 360 -3.31 24.79 3.89
C ARG A 360 -4.39 24.63 2.83
N LEU A 361 -5.43 23.86 3.14
CA LEU A 361 -6.64 23.86 2.32
C LEU A 361 -7.17 25.29 2.27
N ALA A 362 -7.31 25.86 1.07
CA ALA A 362 -7.98 27.14 0.91
C ALA A 362 -9.39 26.98 1.47
N GLY A 363 -9.71 27.71 2.55
CA GLY A 363 -11.04 27.64 3.14
C GLY A 363 -12.07 27.87 2.04
N ARG A 364 -13.05 26.96 1.89
CA ARG A 364 -14.25 27.27 1.12
C ARG A 364 -14.85 28.50 1.79
N GLY A 365 -14.60 29.67 1.20
CA GLY A 365 -15.05 30.94 1.71
C GLY A 365 -16.55 30.87 1.93
N SER A 366 -16.96 31.02 3.18
CA SER A 366 -18.30 31.42 3.54
C SER A 366 -18.52 32.85 3.04
N GLU A 367 -18.72 33.04 1.74
CA GLU A 367 -19.39 34.24 1.23
C GLU A 367 -20.91 34.03 1.39
N ARG A 368 -21.38 34.12 2.64
CA ARG A 368 -22.66 34.80 2.86
C ARG A 368 -22.33 36.28 2.84
N ARG A 369 -22.48 36.92 1.68
CA ARG A 369 -22.77 38.35 1.65
C ARG A 369 -24.26 38.48 1.91
N GLU A 370 -24.58 38.85 3.14
CA GLU A 370 -25.72 39.74 3.38
C GLU A 370 -25.43 41.03 2.62
N ASP A 371 -26.28 41.32 1.63
CA ASP A 371 -26.98 42.60 1.47
C ASP A 371 -28.04 42.46 0.36
#